data_AF-A0A540NS88-F1
#
_entry.id   AF-A0A540NS88-F1
#
_cell.length_a   1.000
_cell.length_b   1.000
_cell.length_c   1.000
_cell.angle_alpha   90.00
_cell.angle_beta   90.00
_cell.angle_gamma   90.00
#
_symmetry.space_group_name_H-M   'P 1'
#
loop_
_entity.id
_entity.type
_entity.pdbx_description
1 polymer ?
#
loop_
_entity_poly.entity_id
_entity_poly.type
_entity_poly.pdbx_seq_one_letter_code
_entity_poly.pdbx_strand_id
1 'polypeptide(L)'
;MEFVKDGKTRRFWLEDGLLYTKGKRIYIPKWGSLRKEILKECHDSMWAGHPGTHRTLALVSDAYYWPQMWDDVDSYVKTCLVCQ
;
A
#
# COMPACT_ATOMS: atom_id res chain seq x y z
N MET A 1 9.77 -17.74 -0.87
CA MET A 1 8.36 -17.70 -0.41
C MET A 1 8.04 -18.91 0.48
N GLU A 2 8.94 -19.29 1.40
CA GLU A 2 8.87 -20.57 2.14
C GLU A 2 8.88 -20.41 3.67
N PHE A 3 8.42 -19.27 4.19
CA PHE A 3 8.34 -19.05 5.64
C PHE A 3 6.96 -18.55 6.11
N VAL A 4 5.91 -18.81 5.32
CA VAL A 4 4.51 -18.54 5.70
C VAL A 4 3.66 -19.80 5.53
N LYS A 5 4.26 -20.98 5.69
CA LYS A 5 3.51 -22.25 5.65
C LYS A 5 3.20 -22.78 7.04
N ASP A 6 3.74 -22.16 8.09
CA ASP A 6 3.59 -22.63 9.45
C ASP A 6 3.17 -21.47 10.35
N GLY A 7 1.91 -21.47 10.77
CA GLY A 7 1.46 -20.68 11.91
C GLY A 7 1.23 -19.19 11.66
N LYS A 8 0.03 -18.73 12.00
CA LYS A 8 -0.29 -17.32 12.25
C LYS A 8 0.79 -16.73 13.15
N THR A 9 1.63 -15.83 12.64
CA THR A 9 2.43 -14.99 13.53
C THR A 9 1.48 -14.01 14.22
N ARG A 10 1.84 -13.45 15.38
CA ARG A 10 1.00 -12.43 16.05
C ARG A 10 0.70 -11.20 15.17
N ARG A 11 1.38 -11.06 14.02
CA ARG A 11 1.32 -9.89 13.13
C ARG A 11 0.78 -10.19 11.74
N PHE A 12 0.91 -11.42 11.23
CA PHE A 12 0.55 -11.79 9.85
C PHE A 12 -0.06 -13.19 9.75
N TRP A 13 -1.00 -13.37 8.81
CA TRP A 13 -1.61 -14.66 8.46
C TRP A 13 -1.98 -14.73 6.98
N LEU A 14 -2.02 -15.95 6.41
CA LEU A 14 -2.50 -16.18 5.05
C LEU A 14 -3.99 -16.53 5.04
N GLU A 15 -4.72 -15.96 4.10
CA GLU A 15 -6.14 -16.21 3.85
C GLU A 15 -6.39 -16.00 2.35
N ASP A 16 -6.99 -16.98 1.68
CA ASP A 16 -7.28 -16.96 0.23
C ASP A 16 -6.09 -16.57 -0.68
N GLY A 17 -4.88 -17.00 -0.30
CA GLY A 17 -3.65 -16.69 -1.04
C GLY A 17 -3.08 -15.29 -0.80
N LEU A 18 -3.71 -14.47 0.05
CA LEU A 18 -3.27 -13.15 0.44
C LEU A 18 -2.68 -13.14 1.85
N LEU A 19 -1.63 -12.34 2.05
CA LEU A 19 -1.00 -12.14 3.36
C LEU A 19 -1.63 -10.94 4.05
N TYR A 20 -2.34 -11.17 5.15
CA TYR A 20 -2.99 -10.13 5.95
C TYR A 20 -2.14 -9.71 7.14
N THR A 21 -2.35 -8.48 7.60
CA THR A 21 -1.70 -7.88 8.77
C THR A 21 -2.70 -7.65 9.91
N LYS A 22 -2.19 -7.48 11.14
CA LYS A 22 -3.00 -6.99 12.27
C LYS A 22 -3.67 -5.67 11.87
N GLY A 23 -5.01 -5.67 11.76
CA GLY A 23 -5.80 -4.57 11.20
C GLY A 23 -6.49 -4.89 9.87
N LYS A 24 -6.44 -6.14 9.40
CA LYS A 24 -7.11 -6.64 8.17
C LYS A 24 -6.65 -5.98 6.87
N ARG A 25 -5.42 -5.45 6.85
CA ARG A 25 -4.80 -4.90 5.62
C ARG A 25 -4.02 -5.98 4.88
N ILE A 26 -4.01 -5.92 3.55
CA ILE A 26 -3.24 -6.82 2.69
C ILE A 26 -1.79 -6.33 2.62
N TYR A 27 -0.84 -7.24 2.84
CA TYR A 27 0.58 -6.98 2.68
C TYR A 27 0.95 -6.93 1.21
N ILE A 28 1.62 -5.85 0.79
CA ILE A 28 2.08 -5.68 -0.59
C ILE A 28 3.60 -5.83 -0.68
N PRO A 29 4.11 -6.87 -1.36
CA PRO A 29 5.54 -7.06 -1.55
C PRO A 29 6.14 -5.94 -2.40
N LYS A 30 7.47 -5.77 -2.33
CA LYS A 30 8.21 -4.79 -3.17
C LYS A 30 8.37 -5.27 -4.62
N TRP A 31 7.89 -6.47 -4.97
CA TRP A 31 8.10 -7.06 -6.29
C TRP A 31 7.16 -6.47 -7.33
N GLY A 32 7.70 -6.23 -8.52
CA GLY A 32 6.95 -5.67 -9.64
C GLY A 32 6.48 -4.23 -9.42
N SER A 33 5.37 -3.88 -10.06
CA SER A 33 4.78 -2.53 -10.07
C SER A 33 3.62 -2.36 -9.07
N LEU A 34 3.26 -3.39 -8.29
CA LEU A 34 2.05 -3.40 -7.46
C LEU A 34 1.89 -2.18 -6.56
N ARG A 35 2.94 -1.80 -5.82
CA ARG A 35 2.88 -0.60 -4.95
C ARG A 35 2.61 0.67 -5.76
N LYS A 36 3.24 0.80 -6.93
CA LYS A 36 3.08 1.96 -7.81
C LYS A 36 1.67 2.00 -8.40
N GLU A 37 1.11 0.85 -8.78
CA GLU A 37 -0.26 0.74 -9.29
C GLU A 37 -1.28 1.15 -8.23
N ILE A 38 -1.13 0.68 -7.00
CA ILE A 38 -1.98 1.10 -5.87
C ILE A 38 -1.87 2.60 -5.62
N LEU A 39 -0.66 3.16 -5.61
CA LEU A 39 -0.45 4.61 -5.43
C LEU A 39 -1.12 5.40 -6.55
N LYS A 40 -1.01 4.94 -7.79
CA LYS A 40 -1.67 5.53 -8.96
C LYS A 40 -3.18 5.52 -8.82
N GLU A 41 -3.78 4.41 -8.41
CA GLU A 41 -5.23 4.33 -8.21
C GLU A 41 -5.71 5.26 -7.10
N CYS A 42 -4.96 5.38 -6.00
CA CYS A 42 -5.32 6.24 -4.87
C CYS A 42 -5.02 7.73 -5.10
N HIS A 43 -4.12 8.08 -6.02
CA HIS A 43 -3.69 9.47 -6.25
C HIS A 43 -4.19 10.04 -7.60
N ASP A 44 -3.94 9.32 -8.70
CA ASP A 44 -4.17 9.79 -10.07
C ASP A 44 -5.62 9.58 -10.54
N SER A 45 -6.43 8.83 -9.78
CA SER A 45 -7.84 8.64 -10.12
C SER A 45 -8.56 9.99 -10.13
N MET A 46 -9.34 10.24 -11.20
CA MET A 46 -10.16 11.44 -11.34
C MET A 46 -11.08 11.65 -10.11
N TRP A 47 -11.47 10.56 -9.45
CA TRP A 47 -12.32 10.58 -8.25
C TRP A 47 -11.55 10.85 -6.96
N ALA A 48 -10.24 10.54 -6.91
CA ALA A 48 -9.40 10.79 -5.74
C ALA A 48 -9.03 12.27 -5.63
N GLY A 49 -8.95 12.98 -6.75
CA GLY A 49 -8.69 14.41 -6.80
C GLY A 49 -7.27 14.81 -6.43
N HIS A 50 -6.27 14.01 -6.82
CA HIS A 50 -4.85 14.28 -6.58
C HIS A 50 -4.51 14.67 -5.12
N PRO A 51 -4.86 13.82 -4.14
CA PRO A 51 -4.67 14.13 -2.74
C PRO A 51 -3.19 14.32 -2.37
N GLY A 52 -2.90 15.26 -1.48
CA GLY A 52 -1.56 15.41 -0.89
C GLY A 52 -1.12 14.18 -0.08
N THR A 53 0.16 14.12 0.30
CA THR A 53 0.82 12.97 0.94
C THR A 53 0.02 12.32 2.07
N HIS A 54 -0.44 13.12 3.04
CA HIS A 54 -1.19 12.60 4.20
C HIS A 54 -2.48 11.88 3.82
N ARG A 55 -3.25 12.47 2.89
CA ARG A 55 -4.54 11.90 2.46
C ARG A 55 -4.32 10.68 1.57
N THR A 56 -3.31 10.71 0.70
CA THR A 56 -2.91 9.53 -0.09
C THR A 56 -2.51 8.38 0.83
N LEU A 57 -1.68 8.63 1.86
CA LEU A 57 -1.33 7.59 2.83
C LEU A 57 -2.56 7.04 3.55
N ALA A 58 -3.49 7.91 3.97
CA ALA A 58 -4.71 7.47 4.63
C ALA A 58 -5.54 6.51 3.75
N LEU A 59 -5.72 6.84 2.47
CA LEU A 59 -6.44 6.00 1.50
C LEU A 59 -5.75 4.65 1.31
N VAL A 60 -4.45 4.66 1.04
CA VAL A 60 -3.67 3.44 0.77
C VAL A 60 -3.62 2.54 2.01
N SER A 61 -3.42 3.12 3.19
CA SER A 61 -3.30 2.39 4.46
C SER A 61 -4.63 1.89 5.03
N ASP A 62 -5.77 2.20 4.39
CA ASP A 62 -7.06 1.64 4.77
C ASP A 62 -7.13 0.15 4.39
N ALA A 63 -6.67 -0.21 3.19
CA ALA A 63 -6.72 -1.56 2.66
C ALA A 63 -5.36 -2.27 2.62
N TYR A 64 -4.26 -1.53 2.50
CA TYR A 64 -2.94 -2.09 2.20
C TYR A 64 -1.91 -1.79 3.29
N TYR A 65 -0.85 -2.58 3.30
CA TYR A 65 0.29 -2.37 4.17
C TYR A 65 1.59 -2.79 3.50
N TRP A 66 2.63 -1.99 3.67
CA TRP A 66 4.01 -2.40 3.48
C TRP A 66 4.95 -1.59 4.39
N PRO A 67 6.20 -2.04 4.64
CA PRO A 67 7.16 -1.22 5.35
C PRO A 67 7.50 0.05 4.54
N GLN A 68 7.64 1.19 5.21
CA GLN A 68 8.03 2.49 4.60
C GLN A 68 6.98 3.10 3.65
N MET A 69 5.68 2.90 3.91
CA MET A 69 4.61 3.51 3.09
C MET A 69 4.73 5.03 2.99
N TRP A 70 5.13 5.70 4.08
CA TRP A 70 5.29 7.16 4.06
C TRP A 70 6.29 7.62 3.01
N ASP A 71 7.47 6.99 2.96
CA ASP A 71 8.53 7.36 2.03
C ASP A 71 8.12 7.09 0.57
N ASP A 72 7.46 5.95 0.32
CA ASP A 72 6.94 5.60 -1.02
C ASP A 72 5.82 6.57 -1.46
N VAL A 73 4.89 6.90 -0.56
CA VAL A 73 3.78 7.83 -0.85
C VAL A 73 4.28 9.26 -1.07
N ASP A 74 5.15 9.75 -0.19
CA ASP A 74 5.72 11.10 -0.29
C ASP A 74 6.52 11.28 -1.58
N SER A 75 7.37 10.30 -1.91
CA SER A 75 8.11 10.29 -3.17
C SER A 75 7.18 10.30 -4.38
N TYR A 76 6.10 9.51 -4.34
CA TYR A 76 5.13 9.45 -5.44
C TYR A 76 4.40 10.78 -5.64
N VAL A 77 3.81 11.34 -4.59
CA VAL A 77 3.05 12.60 -4.66
C VAL A 77 3.94 13.76 -5.12
N LYS A 78 5.20 13.82 -4.67
CA LYS A 78 6.16 14.87 -5.11
C LYS A 78 6.50 14.82 -6.60
N THR A 79 6.33 13.66 -7.26
CA THR A 79 6.54 13.52 -8.71
C THR A 79 5.32 13.92 -9.54
N CYS A 80 4.18 14.21 -8.91
CA CYS A 80 2.96 14.60 -9.61
C CYS A 80 3.04 16.06 -10.09
N LEU A 81 3.17 16.26 -11.40
CA LEU A 81 3.20 17.60 -12.01
C LEU A 81 1.90 18.40 -11.82
N VAL A 82 0.77 17.72 -11.57
CA VAL A 82 -0.53 18.37 -11.33
C VAL A 82 -0.59 18.97 -9.91
N CYS A 83 0.16 18.41 -8.96
CA CYS A 83 0.18 18.84 -7.56
C CYS A 83 1.30 19.82 -7.22
N GLN A 84 2.25 20.05 -8.13
CA GLN A 84 3.31 21.06 -8.00
C GLN A 84 2.77 22.45 -8.30
#